data_AF-A0A2H3CYP5-F1
#
_entry.id   AF-A0A2H3CYP5-F1
#
_cell.length_a   1.000
_cell.length_b   1.000
_cell.length_c   1.000
_cell.angle_alpha   90.00
_cell.angle_beta   90.00
_cell.angle_gamma   90.00
#
_symmetry.space_group_name_H-M   'P 1'
#
loop_
_entity.id
_entity.type
_entity.pdbx_description
1 polymer ?
#
loop_
_entity_poly.entity_id
_entity_poly.type
_entity_poly.pdbx_seq_one_letter_code
_entity_poly.pdbx_strand_id
1 'polypeptide(L)'
;HYELSDEDWEAISMVTDWLKQFCLVTTEMSTMKTPMLLTTHATFCGVQQHIKEILTSLPDSTVPEIKQGLTDAHWKLSDYYYKFDASPFYI
;
A
#
# COMPACT_ATOMS: atom_id res chain seq x y z
N HIS A 1 7.56 22.85 22.18
CA HIS A 1 6.97 22.87 20.84
C HIS A 1 7.63 21.75 20.07
N TYR A 2 6.89 20.69 19.74
CA TYR A 2 7.39 19.65 18.83
C TYR A 2 7.05 20.15 17.42
N GLU A 3 8.01 20.82 16.78
CA GLU A 3 7.91 21.14 15.36
C GLU A 3 8.37 19.90 14.59
N LEU A 4 7.48 19.40 13.72
CA LEU A 4 7.81 18.35 12.77
C LEU A 4 8.86 18.92 11.81
N SER A 5 9.91 18.14 11.55
CA SER A 5 10.90 18.51 10.55
C SER A 5 10.29 18.44 9.13
N ASP A 6 10.97 19.05 8.16
CA ASP A 6 10.55 18.94 6.76
C ASP A 6 10.53 17.48 6.28
N GLU A 7 11.44 16.64 6.79
CA GLU A 7 11.49 15.19 6.53
C GLU A 7 10.27 14.47 7.09
N ASP A 8 9.81 14.83 8.28
CA ASP A 8 8.59 14.26 8.88
C ASP A 8 7.35 14.66 8.06
N TRP A 9 7.29 15.91 7.59
CA TRP A 9 6.21 16.38 6.72
C TRP A 9 6.21 15.67 5.36
N GLU A 10 7.37 15.41 4.78
CA GLU A 10 7.52 14.63 3.56
C GLU A 10 7.02 13.20 3.76
N ALA A 11 7.45 12.54 4.85
CA ALA A 11 7.00 11.19 5.19
C ALA A 11 5.47 11.12 5.39
N ILE A 12 4.88 12.10 6.09
CA ILE A 12 3.41 12.20 6.26
C ILE A 12 2.72 12.38 4.91
N SER A 13 3.26 13.23 4.03
CA SER A 13 2.72 13.45 2.69
C SER A 13 2.71 12.15 1.87
N MET A 14 3.83 11.41 1.87
CA MET A 14 3.97 10.12 1.18
C MET A 14 2.95 9.09 1.67
N VAL A 15 2.80 8.94 2.99
CA VAL A 15 1.81 8.01 3.58
C VAL A 15 0.38 8.43 3.26
N THR A 16 0.10 9.74 3.27
CA THR A 16 -1.24 10.27 2.97
C THR A 16 -1.63 10.05 1.51
N ASP A 17 -0.70 10.25 0.58
CA ASP A 17 -0.96 9.99 -0.84
C ASP A 17 -1.12 8.50 -1.12
N TRP A 18 -0.37 7.63 -0.44
CA TRP A 18 -0.60 6.19 -0.49
C TRP A 18 -2.02 5.82 -0.03
N LEU A 19 -2.48 6.35 1.12
CA LEU A 19 -3.84 6.10 1.63
C LEU A 19 -4.92 6.55 0.64
N LYS A 20 -4.74 7.70 -0.01
CA LYS A 20 -5.67 8.18 -1.05
C LYS A 20 -5.72 7.24 -2.24
N GLN A 21 -4.57 6.82 -2.76
CA GLN A 21 -4.52 5.89 -3.89
C GLN A 21 -5.19 4.57 -3.55
N PHE A 22 -4.92 4.02 -2.36
CA PHE A 22 -5.55 2.79 -1.89
C PHE A 22 -7.09 2.93 -1.79
N CYS A 23 -7.56 4.04 -1.24
CA CYS A 23 -9.00 4.32 -1.11
C CYS A 23 -9.68 4.46 -2.49
N LEU A 24 -9.02 5.13 -3.44
CA LEU A 24 -9.51 5.29 -4.81
C LEU A 24 -9.65 3.93 -5.51
N VAL A 25 -8.60 3.13 -5.46
CA VAL A 25 -8.54 1.78 -6.04
C VAL A 25 -9.64 0.88 -5.47
N THR A 26 -9.80 0.85 -4.14
CA THR A 26 -10.82 0.02 -3.50
C THR A 26 -12.25 0.49 -3.79
N THR A 27 -12.45 1.79 -3.98
CA THR A 27 -13.74 2.37 -4.41
C THR A 27 -14.08 1.98 -5.85
N GLU A 28 -13.12 2.04 -6.76
CA GLU A 28 -13.29 1.58 -8.15
C GLU A 28 -13.58 0.08 -8.21
N MET A 29 -12.89 -0.74 -7.41
CA MET A 29 -13.13 -2.18 -7.34
C MET A 29 -14.50 -2.52 -6.78
N SER A 30 -14.96 -1.77 -5.77
CA SER A 30 -16.29 -1.95 -5.16
C SER A 30 -17.44 -1.60 -6.11
N THR A 31 -17.18 -0.71 -7.09
CA THR A 31 -18.18 -0.29 -8.07
C THR A 31 -18.17 -1.12 -9.36
N MET A 32 -17.08 -1.84 -9.66
CA MET A 32 -17.04 -2.80 -10.77
C MET A 32 -17.85 -4.06 -10.43
N LYS A 33 -18.91 -4.33 -11.20
CA LYS A 33 -19.73 -5.55 -11.08
C LYS A 33 -18.94 -6.86 -11.26
N THR A 34 -17.85 -6.80 -12.02
CA THR A 34 -16.86 -7.86 -12.20
C THR A 34 -15.52 -7.17 -12.41
N PRO A 35 -14.74 -6.93 -11.34
CA PRO A 35 -13.40 -6.41 -11.50
C PRO A 35 -12.59 -7.40 -12.35
N MET A 36 -11.93 -6.91 -13.40
CA MET A 36 -11.05 -7.76 -14.19
C MET A 36 -9.90 -8.19 -13.27
N LEU A 37 -9.79 -9.49 -13.02
CA LEU A 37 -8.85 -10.09 -12.07
C LEU A 37 -7.42 -9.58 -12.28
N LEU A 38 -6.99 -9.52 -13.55
CA LEU A 38 -5.69 -8.99 -13.97
C LEU A 38 -5.49 -7.50 -13.59
N THR A 39 -6.51 -6.67 -13.79
CA THR A 39 -6.44 -5.24 -13.42
C THR A 39 -6.33 -5.09 -11.91
N THR A 40 -7.08 -5.90 -11.16
CA THR A 40 -7.03 -5.89 -9.69
C THR A 40 -5.67 -6.30 -9.16
N HIS A 41 -5.11 -7.36 -9.74
CA HIS A 41 -3.77 -7.84 -9.43
C HIS A 41 -2.70 -6.79 -9.74
N ALA A 42 -2.73 -6.20 -10.94
CA ALA A 42 -1.78 -5.16 -11.36
C ALA A 42 -1.83 -3.93 -10.45
N THR A 43 -3.04 -3.49 -10.06
CA THR A 43 -3.19 -2.35 -9.16
C THR A 43 -2.66 -2.65 -7.77
N PHE A 44 -2.96 -3.82 -7.19
CA PHE A 44 -2.35 -4.20 -5.92
C PHE A 44 -0.83 -4.29 -6.03
N CYS A 45 -0.27 -4.68 -7.19
CA CYS A 45 1.18 -4.82 -7.36
C CYS A 45 1.81 -3.44 -7.32
N GLY A 46 1.19 -2.47 -7.99
CA GLY A 46 1.59 -1.06 -7.93
C GLY A 46 1.56 -0.53 -6.50
N VAL A 47 0.48 -0.80 -5.74
CA VAL A 47 0.36 -0.35 -4.36
C VAL A 47 1.43 -1.00 -3.46
N GLN A 48 1.66 -2.31 -3.57
CA GLN A 48 2.66 -3.02 -2.76
C GLN A 48 4.08 -2.53 -3.07
N GLN A 49 4.39 -2.34 -4.35
CA GLN A 49 5.68 -1.80 -4.80
C GLN A 49 5.91 -0.39 -4.26
N HIS A 50 4.87 0.46 -4.26
CA HIS A 50 4.97 1.80 -3.70
C HIS A 50 5.23 1.81 -2.18
N ILE A 51 4.60 0.90 -1.42
CA ILE A 51 4.89 0.77 0.03
C ILE A 51 6.36 0.38 0.25
N LYS A 52 6.88 -0.51 -0.59
CA LYS A 52 8.29 -0.92 -0.52
C LYS A 52 9.23 0.28 -0.78
N GLU A 53 8.91 1.11 -1.75
CA GLU A 53 9.66 2.34 -2.03
C GLU A 53 9.65 3.30 -0.85
N ILE A 54 8.47 3.55 -0.25
CA ILE A 54 8.34 4.37 0.97
C ILE A 54 9.20 3.79 2.09
N LEU A 55 9.09 2.48 2.38
CA LEU A 55 9.87 1.82 3.42
C LEU A 55 11.39 1.96 3.21
N THR A 56 11.86 1.96 1.96
CA THR A 56 13.28 2.14 1.64
C THR A 56 13.76 3.60 1.69
N SER A 57 12.85 4.58 1.57
CA SER A 57 13.18 6.00 1.63
C SER A 57 12.99 6.61 3.01
N LEU A 58 12.36 5.90 3.96
CA LEU A 58 12.14 6.39 5.31
C LEU A 58 13.48 6.50 6.08
N PRO A 59 13.75 7.64 6.75
CA PRO A 59 14.95 7.79 7.56
C PRO A 59 14.97 6.83 8.75
N ASP A 60 16.18 6.56 9.27
CA ASP A 60 16.34 5.68 10.43
C ASP A 60 15.69 6.24 11.70
N SER A 61 15.56 7.57 11.78
CA SER A 61 14.86 8.32 12.83
C SER A 61 13.34 8.14 12.81
N THR A 62 12.75 7.60 11.74
CA THR A 62 11.29 7.42 11.67
C THR A 62 10.79 6.50 12.79
N VAL A 63 9.72 6.96 13.41
CA VAL A 63 9.00 6.28 14.49
C VAL A 63 8.72 4.81 14.12
N PRO A 64 9.12 3.83 14.96
CA PRO A 64 9.00 2.40 14.66
C PRO A 64 7.59 1.95 14.28
N GLU A 65 6.57 2.57 14.88
CA GLU A 65 5.16 2.30 14.64
C GLU A 65 4.74 2.60 13.19
N ILE A 66 5.33 3.62 12.56
CA ILE A 66 5.07 3.95 11.15
C ILE A 66 5.68 2.88 10.24
N LYS A 67 6.94 2.49 10.51
CA LYS A 67 7.62 1.40 9.79
C LYS A 67 6.86 0.09 9.94
N GLN A 68 6.37 -0.21 11.13
CA GLN A 68 5.56 -1.41 11.39
C GLN A 68 4.22 -1.35 10.64
N GLY A 69 3.49 -0.24 10.69
CA GLY A 69 2.21 -0.10 10.00
C GLY A 69 2.33 -0.26 8.47
N LEU A 70 3.38 0.31 7.86
CA LEU A 70 3.67 0.13 6.44
C LEU A 70 4.10 -1.30 6.12
N THR A 71 4.90 -1.92 6.99
CA THR A 71 5.28 -3.33 6.84
C THR A 71 4.06 -4.24 6.90
N ASP A 72 3.16 -4.05 7.87
CA ASP A 72 1.93 -4.83 8.02
C ASP A 72 1.01 -4.65 6.81
N ALA A 73 0.92 -3.43 6.27
CA ALA A 73 0.16 -3.15 5.04
C ALA A 73 0.77 -3.88 3.82
N HIS A 74 2.09 -3.86 3.67
CA HIS A 74 2.80 -4.60 2.61
C HIS A 74 2.56 -6.11 2.74
N TRP A 75 2.66 -6.65 3.94
CA TRP A 75 2.41 -8.08 4.20
C TRP A 75 0.95 -8.46 3.92
N LYS A 76 -0.01 -7.63 4.31
CA LYS A 76 -1.43 -7.88 4.06
C LYS A 76 -1.78 -7.87 2.59
N LEU A 77 -1.14 -7.01 1.79
CA LEU A 77 -1.24 -7.05 0.34
C LEU A 77 -0.60 -8.34 -0.23
N SER A 78 0.58 -8.72 0.26
CA SER A 78 1.24 -9.98 -0.11
C SER A 78 0.35 -11.21 0.16
N ASP A 79 -0.36 -11.21 1.28
CA ASP A 79 -1.24 -12.30 1.71
C ASP A 79 -2.48 -12.43 0.81
N TYR A 80 -2.93 -11.32 0.23
CA TYR A 80 -3.99 -11.32 -0.79
C TYR A 80 -3.54 -12.05 -2.06
N TYR A 81 -2.28 -11.92 -2.50
CA TYR A 81 -1.77 -12.65 -3.66
C TYR A 81 -1.78 -14.15 -3.46
N TYR A 82 -1.33 -14.62 -2.31
CA TYR A 82 -1.31 -16.05 -2.00
C TYR A 82 -2.70 -16.67 -2.13
N LYS A 83 -3.75 -15.92 -1.75
CA LYS A 83 -5.16 -16.36 -1.89
C LYS A 83 -5.66 -16.30 -3.34
N PHE A 84 -5.13 -15.41 -4.17
CA PHE A 84 -5.46 -15.34 -5.59
C PHE A 84 -4.79 -16.48 -6.38
N ASP A 85 -3.52 -16.76 -6.11
CA ASP A 85 -2.75 -17.83 -6.78
C ASP A 85 -3.27 -19.24 -6.42
N ALA A 86 -3.82 -19.39 -5.22
CA ALA A 86 -4.50 -20.63 -4.77
C ALA A 86 -5.93 -20.80 -5.34
N SER A 87 -6.44 -19.81 -6.08
CA SER A 87 -7.80 -19.85 -6.63
C SER A 87 -7.83 -20.66 -7.93
N PRO A 88 -8.79 -21.58 -8.12
CA PRO A 88 -8.90 -22.39 -9.34
C PRO A 88 -9.27 -21.58 -10.60
N PHE A 89 -9.51 -20.26 -10.46
CA PHE A 89 -9.75 -19.34 -11.57
C PHE A 89 -8.45 -18.73 -12.13
N TYR A 90 -7.28 -19.16 -11.63
CA TYR A 90 -5.94 -18.74 -12.05
C TYR A 90 -5.27 -19.71 -13.07
N ILE A 91 -6.08 -20.38 -13.90
CA ILE A 91 -5.61 -21.26 -15.00
C ILE A 91 -5.91 -20.59 -16.35
#